data_AF-A0A251PRV1-F1
#
_entry.id   AF-A0A251PRV1-F1
#
_cell.length_a   1.000
_cell.length_b   1.000
_cell.length_c   1.000
_cell.angle_alpha   90.00
_cell.angle_beta   90.00
_cell.angle_gamma   90.00
#
_symmetry.space_group_name_H-M   'P 1'
#
loop_
_entity.id
_entity.type
_entity.pdbx_description
1 polymer ?
#
loop_
_entity_poly.entity_id
_entity_poly.type
_entity_poly.pdbx_seq_one_letter_code
_entity_poly.pdbx_strand_id
1 'polypeptide(L)'
;MQLLLKSVDSLDACIYAEIRTRIPDTVSWDYNFEPAGSTPLTFTVKSAALKEAIDDLEWPGSSIQINLQPVPPIVTFRGEGHGDLQIDLMYYVNTDLLVAFHCDRQVSYKYKYKFLRATTSNIPGSVIKDNRGSKLTIGRGGLLKVQHLVSVARPSTSHPRIDSAGYQQPSRIAYIEFFVKPEEDEDAANNQ
;
A
#
# COMPACT_ATOMS: atom_id res chain seq x y z
N MET A 1 -13.01 -20.08 8.14
CA MET A 1 -12.37 -19.14 7.19
C MET A 1 -12.02 -19.90 5.92
N GLN A 2 -12.24 -19.31 4.75
CA GLN A 2 -11.90 -19.90 3.44
C GLN A 2 -11.05 -18.90 2.65
N LEU A 3 -9.98 -19.38 2.00
CA LEU A 3 -9.22 -18.57 1.04
C LEU A 3 -9.89 -18.69 -0.33
N LEU A 4 -10.20 -17.55 -0.95
CA LEU A 4 -10.77 -17.46 -2.29
C LEU A 4 -9.71 -16.92 -3.23
N LEU A 5 -9.49 -17.63 -4.33
CA LEU A 5 -8.66 -17.18 -5.45
C LEU A 5 -9.54 -17.09 -6.69
N LYS A 6 -9.57 -15.94 -7.34
CA LYS A 6 -10.33 -15.70 -8.56
C LYS A 6 -9.42 -15.09 -9.62
N SER A 7 -9.20 -15.79 -10.72
CA SER A 7 -8.65 -15.15 -11.93
C SER A 7 -9.72 -14.21 -12.49
N VAL A 8 -9.33 -12.98 -12.82
CA VAL A 8 -10.27 -11.94 -13.33
C VAL A 8 -10.19 -11.82 -14.85
N ASP A 9 -9.32 -12.60 -15.49
CA ASP A 9 -9.00 -12.49 -16.90
C ASP A 9 -9.57 -13.69 -17.72
N SER A 10 -9.39 -13.62 -19.05
CA SER A 10 -9.75 -14.64 -20.03
C SER A 10 -9.18 -16.02 -19.70
N LEU A 11 -9.82 -17.07 -20.23
CA LEU A 11 -9.60 -18.49 -19.91
C LEU A 11 -8.12 -18.97 -19.97
N ASP A 12 -7.23 -18.26 -20.67
CA ASP A 12 -5.84 -18.65 -20.89
C ASP A 12 -4.80 -17.59 -20.45
N ALA A 13 -5.24 -16.54 -19.74
CA ALA A 13 -4.36 -15.49 -19.23
C ALA A 13 -4.57 -15.31 -17.72
N CYS A 14 -3.49 -15.36 -16.94
CA CYS A 14 -3.52 -15.01 -15.52
C CYS A 14 -2.77 -13.69 -15.33
N ILE A 15 -3.36 -12.61 -15.84
CA ILE A 15 -2.79 -11.25 -15.71
C ILE A 15 -3.15 -10.65 -14.35
N TYR A 16 -4.35 -10.94 -13.85
CA TYR A 16 -4.82 -10.48 -12.54
C TYR A 16 -5.53 -11.60 -11.79
N ALA A 17 -5.11 -11.82 -10.55
CA ALA A 17 -5.75 -12.74 -9.63
C ALA A 17 -6.15 -11.97 -8.37
N GLU A 18 -7.41 -12.10 -8.00
CA GLU A 18 -7.95 -11.61 -6.75
C GLU A 18 -7.82 -12.69 -5.68
N ILE A 19 -7.26 -12.30 -4.52
CA ILE A 19 -7.09 -13.17 -3.37
C ILE A 19 -7.86 -12.53 -2.20
N ARG A 20 -8.85 -13.24 -1.66
CA ARG A 20 -9.66 -12.76 -0.52
C ARG A 20 -9.79 -13.86 0.53
N THR A 21 -9.87 -13.47 1.81
CA THR A 21 -10.28 -14.38 2.88
C THR A 21 -11.76 -14.19 3.14
N ARG A 22 -12.56 -15.23 2.91
CA ARG A 22 -13.98 -15.26 3.30
C ARG A 22 -14.07 -15.59 4.79
N ILE A 23 -14.61 -14.65 5.55
CA ILE A 23 -15.02 -14.85 6.94
C ILE A 23 -16.50 -15.29 6.90
N PRO A 24 -16.86 -16.45 7.48
CA PRO A 24 -18.25 -16.87 7.61
C PRO A 24 -19.10 -15.75 8.24
N ASP A 25 -20.36 -15.64 7.81
CA ASP A 25 -21.32 -14.67 8.34
C ASP A 25 -20.99 -13.18 8.09
N THR A 26 -20.00 -12.90 7.22
CA THR A 26 -19.72 -11.55 6.73
C THR A 26 -20.12 -11.41 5.27
N VAL A 27 -20.78 -10.29 4.93
CA VAL A 27 -21.09 -9.95 3.54
C VAL A 27 -19.77 -9.57 2.85
N SER A 28 -19.42 -10.29 1.78
CA SER A 28 -18.29 -9.92 0.93
C SER A 28 -18.60 -8.60 0.24
N TRP A 29 -17.89 -7.54 0.61
CA TRP A 29 -17.97 -6.27 -0.09
C TRP A 29 -17.17 -6.36 -1.40
N ASP A 30 -17.75 -5.92 -2.50
CA ASP A 30 -16.96 -5.63 -3.70
C ASP A 30 -16.22 -4.32 -3.47
N TYR A 31 -14.90 -4.42 -3.30
CA TYR A 31 -14.05 -3.25 -3.07
C TYR A 31 -13.89 -2.48 -4.39
N ASN A 32 -14.85 -1.60 -4.67
CA ASN A 32 -14.72 -0.62 -5.74
C ASN A 32 -13.90 0.57 -5.20
N PHE A 33 -12.62 0.62 -5.59
CA PHE A 33 -11.77 1.74 -5.26
C PHE A 33 -12.17 2.96 -6.08
N GLU A 34 -12.87 3.91 -5.45
CA GLU A 34 -13.23 5.18 -6.07
C GLU A 34 -12.20 6.27 -5.69
N PRO A 35 -11.74 7.11 -6.63
CA PRO A 35 -10.91 8.27 -6.32
C PRO A 35 -11.59 9.22 -5.33
N ALA A 36 -10.80 9.84 -4.44
CA ALA A 36 -11.29 10.83 -3.48
C ALA A 36 -11.46 12.22 -4.14
N GLY A 37 -12.32 12.33 -5.15
CA GLY A 37 -12.53 13.55 -5.94
C GLY A 37 -11.67 13.61 -7.20
N SER A 38 -11.50 14.81 -7.76
CA SER A 38 -10.78 15.02 -9.03
C SER A 38 -9.26 14.88 -8.91
N THR A 39 -8.71 15.27 -7.76
CA THR A 39 -7.28 15.25 -7.51
C THR A 39 -6.90 13.99 -6.73
N PRO A 40 -5.91 13.21 -7.21
CA PRO A 40 -5.43 12.05 -6.48
C PRO A 40 -4.85 12.43 -5.12
N LEU A 41 -5.20 11.67 -4.08
CA LEU A 41 -4.55 11.71 -2.77
C LEU A 41 -3.53 10.57 -2.74
N THR A 42 -2.30 10.83 -3.19
CA THR A 42 -1.32 9.76 -3.38
C THR A 42 0.09 10.20 -3.00
N PHE A 43 0.85 9.25 -2.48
CA PHE A 43 2.27 9.39 -2.30
C PHE A 43 2.98 8.08 -2.60
N THR A 44 4.25 8.16 -2.98
CA THR A 44 5.10 6.99 -3.22
C THR A 44 6.29 7.08 -2.29
N VAL A 45 6.51 6.02 -1.52
CA VAL A 45 7.58 5.92 -0.54
C VAL A 45 8.40 4.66 -0.79
N LYS A 46 9.69 4.66 -0.45
CA LYS A 46 10.47 3.42 -0.44
C LYS A 46 9.78 2.37 0.44
N SER A 47 9.53 1.18 -0.12
CA SER A 47 8.88 0.07 0.61
C SER A 47 9.54 -0.28 1.95
N ALA A 48 10.87 -0.17 2.05
CA ALA A 48 11.59 -0.40 3.31
C ALA A 48 11.22 0.65 4.38
N ALA A 49 11.23 1.94 4.00
CA ALA A 49 10.86 3.04 4.89
C ALA A 49 9.38 2.98 5.30
N LEU A 50 8.48 2.58 4.40
CA LEU A 50 7.08 2.32 4.75
C LEU A 50 6.95 1.21 5.78
N LYS A 51 7.69 0.11 5.59
CA LYS A 51 7.67 -1.03 6.52
C LYS A 51 8.18 -0.61 7.89
N GLU A 52 9.33 0.04 7.93
CA GLU A 52 9.95 0.57 9.14
C GLU A 52 9.01 1.54 9.87
N ALA A 53 8.45 2.53 9.18
CA ALA A 53 7.52 3.49 9.78
C ALA A 53 6.26 2.82 10.38
N ILE A 54 5.75 1.75 9.76
CA ILE A 54 4.61 1.00 10.31
C ILE A 54 5.05 0.17 11.52
N ASP A 55 6.19 -0.52 11.43
CA ASP A 55 6.71 -1.38 12.51
C ASP A 55 7.07 -0.54 13.76
N ASP A 56 7.66 0.65 13.58
CA ASP A 56 8.03 1.57 14.67
C ASP A 56 6.81 2.11 15.44
N LEU A 57 5.64 2.13 14.79
CA LEU A 57 4.37 2.55 15.38
C LEU A 57 3.56 1.37 15.94
N GLU A 58 4.20 0.22 16.19
CA GLU A 58 3.57 -0.96 16.79
C GLU A 58 3.16 -0.72 18.25
N TRP A 59 1.88 -0.42 18.47
CA TRP A 59 1.26 -0.51 19.79
C TRP A 59 0.14 -1.57 19.81
N PRO A 60 0.02 -2.39 20.86
CA PRO A 60 -1.04 -3.40 20.95
C PRO A 60 -2.44 -2.78 20.83
N GLY A 61 -3.24 -3.25 19.87
CA GLY A 61 -4.62 -2.78 19.68
C GLY A 61 -4.76 -1.37 19.10
N SER A 62 -3.66 -0.74 18.70
CA SER A 62 -3.66 0.66 18.24
C SER A 62 -4.00 0.85 16.76
N SER A 63 -4.12 2.13 16.42
CA SER A 63 -4.29 2.62 15.07
C SER A 63 -3.21 3.63 14.72
N ILE A 64 -2.85 3.64 13.45
CA ILE A 64 -1.95 4.65 12.89
C ILE A 64 -2.80 5.64 12.11
N GLN A 65 -2.65 6.90 12.47
CA GLN A 65 -3.18 8.03 11.73
C GLN A 65 -2.21 8.39 10.60
N ILE A 66 -2.71 8.46 9.38
CA ILE A 66 -1.96 8.92 8.21
C ILE A 66 -2.55 10.28 7.81
N ASN A 67 -1.72 11.32 7.86
CA ASN A 67 -2.07 12.67 7.45
C ASN A 67 -1.29 13.07 6.20
N LEU A 68 -1.99 13.55 5.18
CA LEU A 68 -1.38 14.17 4.00
C LEU A 68 -1.66 15.67 4.08
N GLN A 69 -0.61 16.47 4.06
CA GLN A 69 -0.69 17.93 4.06
C GLN A 69 -0.07 18.46 2.77
N PRO A 70 -0.76 19.32 1.99
CA PRO A 70 -0.21 19.82 0.72
C PRO A 70 0.80 20.97 0.91
N VAL A 71 0.65 21.78 1.97
CA VAL A 71 1.48 22.97 2.22
C VAL A 71 1.86 23.07 3.70
N PRO A 72 3.15 22.88 4.06
CA PRO A 72 4.17 22.24 3.22
C PRO A 72 3.80 20.78 2.88
N PRO A 73 4.29 20.22 1.76
CA PRO A 73 3.99 18.85 1.35
C PRO A 73 4.65 17.83 2.28
N ILE A 74 3.83 17.20 3.12
CA ILE A 74 4.27 16.27 4.17
C ILE A 74 3.30 15.09 4.22
N VAL A 75 3.86 13.89 4.44
CA VAL A 75 3.11 12.72 4.90
C VAL A 75 3.51 12.42 6.33
N THR A 76 2.55 12.41 7.23
CA THR A 76 2.76 12.13 8.65
C THR A 76 2.12 10.79 9.01
N PHE A 77 2.89 9.92 9.66
CA PHE A 77 2.39 8.73 10.33
C PHE A 77 2.42 8.97 11.84
N ARG A 78 1.29 8.83 12.52
CA ARG A 78 1.18 9.06 13.96
C ARG A 78 0.50 7.88 14.63
N GLY A 79 1.13 7.33 15.66
CA GLY A 79 0.58 6.24 16.47
C GLY A 79 0.29 6.75 17.87
N GLU A 80 -0.96 6.62 18.29
CA GLU A 80 -1.41 6.94 19.66
C GLU A 80 -1.61 5.63 20.44
N GLY A 81 -0.91 5.49 21.57
CA GLY A 81 -0.93 4.29 22.41
C GLY A 81 -0.49 4.59 23.83
N HIS A 82 0.62 4.00 24.27
CA HIS A 82 1.27 4.34 25.56
C HIS A 82 2.08 5.66 25.50
N GLY A 83 2.16 6.27 24.32
CA GLY A 83 2.75 7.56 24.06
C GLY A 83 2.26 8.09 22.72
N ASP A 84 2.83 9.20 22.28
CA ASP A 84 2.59 9.80 20.96
C ASP A 84 3.89 9.74 20.16
N LEU A 85 3.90 8.90 19.12
CA LEU A 85 5.02 8.81 18.19
C LEU A 85 4.56 9.30 16.81
N GLN A 86 5.34 10.21 16.24
CA GLN A 86 5.07 10.83 14.95
C GLN A 86 6.29 10.72 14.06
N ILE A 87 6.06 10.30 12.81
CA ILE A 87 7.06 10.19 11.75
C ILE A 87 6.62 11.10 10.61
N ASP A 88 7.41 12.13 10.33
CA ASP A 88 7.15 13.08 9.25
C ASP A 88 8.06 12.82 8.06
N LEU A 89 7.45 12.55 6.90
CA LEU A 89 8.13 12.46 5.61
C LEU A 89 7.86 13.75 4.83
N MET A 90 8.82 14.67 4.86
CA MET A 90 8.74 15.94 4.16
C MET A 90 9.19 15.77 2.71
N TYR A 91 8.34 16.11 1.73
CA TYR A 91 8.59 15.80 0.31
C TYR A 91 9.89 16.40 -0.23
N TYR A 92 10.21 17.64 0.13
CA TYR A 92 11.42 18.30 -0.38
C TYR A 92 12.70 17.99 0.41
N VAL A 93 12.57 17.35 1.59
CA VAL A 93 13.72 17.03 2.45
C VAL A 93 14.07 15.55 2.33
N ASN A 94 13.07 14.68 2.43
CA ASN A 94 13.22 13.23 2.40
C ASN A 94 12.99 12.68 0.98
N THR A 95 13.58 13.33 -0.05
CA THR A 95 13.38 12.94 -1.46
C THR A 95 13.85 11.52 -1.77
N ASP A 96 14.77 10.99 -0.96
CA ASP A 96 15.24 9.61 -1.03
C ASP A 96 14.22 8.61 -0.47
N LEU A 97 13.34 9.03 0.45
CA LEU A 97 12.29 8.18 1.03
C LEU A 97 10.95 8.40 0.34
N LEU A 98 10.50 9.65 0.22
CA LEU A 98 9.24 10.09 -0.38
C LEU A 98 9.47 10.51 -1.84
N VAL A 99 9.34 9.53 -2.74
CA VAL A 99 9.67 9.62 -4.16
C VAL A 99 8.68 10.48 -4.96
N ALA A 100 7.40 10.45 -4.58
CA ALA A 100 6.36 11.23 -5.24
C ALA A 100 5.28 11.61 -4.23
N PHE A 101 4.70 12.80 -4.41
CA PHE A 101 3.62 13.29 -3.57
C PHE A 101 2.62 14.08 -4.42
N HIS A 102 1.33 13.79 -4.25
CA HIS A 102 0.25 14.51 -4.89
C HIS A 102 -0.96 14.57 -3.97
N CYS A 103 -1.34 15.78 -3.60
CA CYS A 103 -2.39 16.08 -2.65
C CYS A 103 -2.71 17.58 -2.80
N ASP A 104 -3.99 17.94 -2.87
CA ASP A 104 -4.45 19.34 -2.98
C ASP A 104 -5.14 19.83 -1.71
N ARG A 105 -5.48 18.93 -0.78
CA ARG A 105 -6.18 19.25 0.46
C ARG A 105 -5.67 18.41 1.61
N GLN A 106 -5.64 18.98 2.80
CA GLN A 106 -5.27 18.23 3.98
C GLN A 106 -6.30 17.11 4.24
N VAL A 107 -5.83 15.89 4.46
CA VAL A 107 -6.66 14.74 4.85
C VAL A 107 -5.98 13.95 5.94
N SER A 108 -6.78 13.36 6.82
CA SER A 108 -6.30 12.53 7.91
C SER A 108 -7.24 11.36 8.14
N TYR A 109 -6.70 10.14 8.14
CA TYR A 109 -7.47 8.91 8.38
C TYR A 109 -6.71 7.99 9.33
N LYS A 110 -7.45 7.33 10.24
CA LYS A 110 -6.91 6.31 11.15
C LYS A 110 -7.13 4.93 10.57
N TYR A 111 -6.14 4.05 10.69
CA TYR A 111 -6.20 2.66 10.24
C TYR A 111 -5.68 1.74 11.33
N LYS A 112 -6.35 0.60 11.57
CA LYS A 112 -5.88 -0.40 12.53
C LYS A 112 -4.47 -0.88 12.18
N TYR A 113 -3.56 -0.82 13.14
CA TYR A 113 -2.15 -1.21 12.97
C TYR A 113 -2.03 -2.59 12.31
N LYS A 114 -2.77 -3.58 12.81
CA LYS A 114 -2.71 -4.97 12.30
C LYS A 114 -2.99 -5.09 10.78
N PHE A 115 -3.85 -4.22 10.22
CA PHE A 115 -4.18 -4.25 8.80
C PHE A 115 -3.15 -3.51 7.96
N LEU A 116 -2.61 -2.39 8.45
CA LEU A 116 -1.48 -1.72 7.82
C LEU A 116 -0.24 -2.63 7.81
N ARG A 117 0.09 -3.24 8.94
CA ARG A 117 1.20 -4.19 9.08
C ARG A 117 1.07 -5.36 8.09
N ALA A 118 -0.14 -5.85 7.84
CA ALA A 118 -0.37 -6.92 6.86
C ALA A 118 0.03 -6.53 5.44
N THR A 119 -0.06 -5.25 5.07
CA THR A 119 0.38 -4.75 3.75
C THR A 119 1.90 -4.85 3.57
N THR A 120 2.67 -4.78 4.66
CA THR A 120 4.14 -4.78 4.62
C THR A 120 4.82 -6.07 5.10
N SER A 121 4.09 -6.94 5.81
CA SER A 121 4.67 -8.12 6.49
C SER A 121 5.18 -9.21 5.56
N ASN A 122 4.57 -9.39 4.38
CA ASN A 122 4.89 -10.48 3.45
C ASN A 122 5.44 -9.96 2.11
N ILE A 123 5.96 -8.74 2.09
CA ILE A 123 6.60 -8.20 0.90
C ILE A 123 7.86 -9.04 0.62
N PRO A 124 7.98 -9.70 -0.55
CA PRO A 124 9.15 -10.50 -0.87
C PRO A 124 10.44 -9.67 -0.75
N GLY A 125 11.50 -10.27 -0.22
CA GLY A 125 12.78 -9.57 -0.04
C GLY A 125 13.33 -8.95 -1.34
N SER A 126 13.00 -9.51 -2.51
CA SER A 126 13.32 -8.91 -3.82
C SER A 126 12.63 -7.56 -4.06
N VAL A 127 11.43 -7.35 -3.53
CA VAL A 127 10.70 -6.07 -3.61
C VAL A 127 11.31 -5.03 -2.66
N ILE A 128 11.83 -5.48 -1.52
CA ILE A 128 12.53 -4.60 -0.58
C ILE A 128 13.94 -4.24 -1.10
N LYS A 129 14.62 -5.16 -1.80
CA LYS A 129 15.98 -4.99 -2.33
C LYS A 129 16.05 -4.31 -3.71
N ASP A 130 15.20 -4.69 -4.66
CA ASP A 130 15.14 -4.15 -6.04
C ASP A 130 14.15 -2.97 -6.17
N ASN A 131 13.86 -2.35 -5.03
CA ASN A 131 12.65 -1.57 -4.73
C ASN A 131 12.41 -0.39 -5.69
N ARG A 132 11.23 -0.39 -6.34
CA ARG A 132 10.72 0.77 -7.13
C ARG A 132 9.72 1.64 -6.36
N GLY A 133 9.49 1.34 -5.08
CA GLY A 133 8.59 2.07 -4.19
C GLY A 133 7.23 1.40 -3.98
N SER A 134 6.59 1.78 -2.88
CA SER A 134 5.20 1.51 -2.57
C SER A 134 4.39 2.77 -2.84
N LYS A 135 3.37 2.68 -3.68
CA LYS A 135 2.43 3.77 -3.92
C LYS A 135 1.22 3.60 -3.02
N LEU A 136 0.93 4.62 -2.22
CA LEU A 136 -0.27 4.69 -1.39
C LEU A 136 -1.23 5.67 -2.04
N THR A 137 -2.51 5.29 -2.11
CA THR A 137 -3.59 6.13 -2.64
C THR A 137 -4.78 6.08 -1.70
N ILE A 138 -5.27 7.24 -1.27
CA ILE A 138 -6.46 7.36 -0.43
C ILE A 138 -7.65 7.65 -1.34
N GLY A 139 -8.59 6.69 -1.37
CA GLY A 139 -9.83 6.77 -2.11
C GLY A 139 -10.96 7.42 -1.32
N ARG A 140 -12.15 7.41 -1.90
CA ARG A 140 -13.37 7.89 -1.26
C ARG A 140 -13.59 7.19 0.09
N GLY A 141 -14.06 7.96 1.07
CA GLY A 141 -14.33 7.45 2.41
C GLY A 141 -13.07 6.98 3.16
N GLY A 142 -11.88 7.41 2.74
CA GLY A 142 -10.62 7.05 3.40
C GLY A 142 -10.11 5.65 3.08
N LEU A 143 -10.69 4.93 2.11
CA LEU A 143 -10.19 3.61 1.71
C LEU A 143 -8.75 3.72 1.22
N LEU A 144 -7.82 3.07 1.91
CA LEU A 144 -6.41 3.10 1.55
C LEU A 144 -6.10 1.97 0.58
N LYS A 145 -5.50 2.31 -0.56
CA LYS A 145 -4.86 1.36 -1.47
C LYS A 145 -3.35 1.43 -1.33
N VAL A 146 -2.72 0.32 -0.99
CA VAL A 146 -1.26 0.17 -0.94
C VAL A 146 -0.81 -0.72 -2.09
N GLN A 147 -0.04 -0.17 -3.02
CA GLN A 147 0.44 -0.86 -4.21
C GLN A 147 1.96 -1.02 -4.15
N HIS A 148 2.44 -2.26 -4.08
CA HIS A 148 3.86 -2.58 -4.14
C HIS A 148 4.26 -2.95 -5.56
N LEU A 149 5.25 -2.26 -6.13
CA LEU A 149 5.82 -2.62 -7.42
C LEU A 149 6.87 -3.71 -7.24
N VAL A 150 6.65 -4.87 -7.86
CA VAL A 150 7.49 -6.07 -7.70
C VAL A 150 8.16 -6.45 -9.00
N SER A 151 9.46 -6.72 -8.95
CA SER A 151 10.21 -7.28 -10.09
C SER A 151 10.02 -8.80 -10.08
N VAL A 152 9.47 -9.33 -11.18
CA VAL A 152 9.29 -10.77 -11.38
C VAL A 152 10.46 -11.28 -12.19
N ALA A 153 11.35 -12.03 -11.53
CA ALA A 153 12.41 -12.75 -12.20
C ALA A 153 11.80 -13.77 -13.17
N ARG A 154 12.35 -13.86 -14.38
CA ARG A 154 12.02 -15.00 -15.24
C ARG A 154 12.72 -16.23 -14.69
N PRO A 155 12.04 -17.39 -14.58
CA PRO A 155 12.75 -18.64 -14.37
C PRO A 155 13.76 -18.78 -15.50
N SER A 156 15.04 -18.90 -15.14
CA SER A 156 16.08 -19.23 -16.10
C SER A 156 15.78 -20.64 -16.61
N THR A 157 15.10 -20.73 -17.74
CA THR A 157 15.14 -21.94 -18.54
C THR A 157 16.61 -22.20 -18.79
N SER A 158 17.06 -23.38 -18.37
CA SER A 158 18.43 -23.85 -18.41
C SER A 158 18.94 -23.83 -19.85
N HIS A 159 19.46 -22.70 -20.31
CA HIS A 159 20.53 -22.52 -21.29
C HIS A 159 20.78 -21.01 -21.39
N PRO A 160 22.00 -20.51 -21.15
CA PRO A 160 22.35 -19.13 -21.46
C PRO A 160 22.37 -19.00 -22.98
N ARG A 161 21.22 -18.72 -23.60
CA ARG A 161 21.19 -18.22 -24.97
C ARG A 161 21.64 -16.77 -24.90
N ILE A 162 22.95 -16.58 -24.98
CA ILE A 162 23.56 -15.29 -25.30
C ILE A 162 23.05 -14.96 -26.70
N ASP A 163 21.95 -14.22 -26.80
CA ASP A 163 21.66 -13.50 -28.04
C ASP A 163 22.88 -12.61 -28.31
N SER A 164 23.39 -12.64 -29.54
CA SER A 164 24.65 -12.04 -29.98
C SER A 164 24.70 -10.50 -29.91
N ALA A 165 23.90 -9.89 -29.04
CA ALA A 165 23.79 -8.45 -28.82
C ALA A 165 23.94 -8.02 -27.34
N GLY A 166 24.22 -8.92 -26.39
CA GLY A 166 24.55 -8.54 -25.00
C GLY A 166 23.43 -7.85 -24.20
N TYR A 167 22.21 -7.76 -24.74
CA TYR A 167 21.06 -7.18 -24.03
C TYR A 167 20.47 -8.19 -23.05
N GLN A 168 20.71 -7.99 -21.75
CA GLN A 168 19.87 -8.63 -20.72
C GLN A 168 18.43 -8.16 -20.91
N GLN A 169 17.50 -9.08 -21.13
CA GLN A 169 16.07 -8.73 -21.21
C GLN A 169 15.61 -8.17 -19.85
N PRO A 170 14.91 -7.02 -19.83
CA PRO A 170 14.48 -6.40 -18.58
C PRO A 170 13.52 -7.31 -17.81
N SER A 171 13.62 -7.28 -16.47
CA SER A 171 12.68 -7.99 -15.59
C SER A 171 11.24 -7.49 -15.80
N ARG A 172 10.26 -8.40 -15.70
CA ARG A 172 8.84 -8.04 -15.78
C ARG A 172 8.44 -7.37 -14.47
N ILE A 173 7.57 -6.38 -14.52
CA ILE A 173 7.02 -5.72 -13.33
C ILE A 173 5.62 -6.26 -13.11
N ALA A 174 5.31 -6.66 -11.88
CA ALA A 174 3.95 -6.88 -11.42
C ALA A 174 3.66 -5.94 -10.25
N TYR A 175 2.41 -5.91 -9.80
CA TYR A 175 2.02 -5.18 -8.61
C TYR A 175 1.20 -6.06 -7.67
N ILE A 176 1.32 -5.80 -6.38
CA ILE A 176 0.49 -6.38 -5.32
C ILE A 176 -0.28 -5.22 -4.70
N GLU A 177 -1.61 -5.30 -4.69
CA GLU A 177 -2.49 -4.27 -4.14
C GLU A 177 -3.17 -4.78 -2.87
N PHE A 178 -3.09 -3.98 -1.81
CA PHE A 178 -3.83 -4.15 -0.58
C PHE A 178 -4.84 -3.02 -0.42
N PHE A 179 -6.03 -3.37 0.07
CA PHE A 179 -7.08 -2.41 0.40
C PHE A 179 -7.34 -2.45 1.90
N VAL A 180 -7.22 -1.29 2.57
CA VAL A 180 -7.38 -1.16 4.01
C VAL A 180 -8.44 -0.11 4.29
N LYS A 181 -9.51 -0.51 5.00
CA LYS A 181 -10.55 0.42 5.44
C LYS A 181 -10.01 1.28 6.60
N PRO A 182 -10.35 2.57 6.64
CA PRO A 182 -10.11 3.38 7.82
C PRO A 182 -10.98 2.88 8.98
N GLU A 183 -10.61 3.29 10.18
CA GLU A 183 -11.52 3.19 11.32
C GLU A 183 -12.67 4.16 11.13
N GLU A 184 -13.85 3.73 11.54
CA GLU A 184 -15.02 4.58 11.65
C GLU A 184 -14.91 5.32 12.98
N ASP A 185 -15.01 6.65 12.96
CA ASP A 185 -15.16 7.42 14.19
C ASP A 185 -16.54 7.08 14.79
N GLU A 186 -16.57 6.40 15.94
CA GLU A 186 -17.83 6.05 16.64
C GLU A 186 -18.69 7.30 16.92
N ASP A 187 -18.10 8.49 16.98
CA ASP A 187 -18.77 9.78 17.20
C ASP A 187 -19.55 10.29 15.97
N ALA A 188 -19.26 9.82 14.76
CA ALA A 188 -20.00 10.22 13.56
C ALA A 188 -21.36 9.50 13.44
N ALA A 189 -21.53 8.36 14.10
CA ALA A 189 -22.76 7.57 14.09
C ALA A 189 -23.81 8.08 15.11
N ASN A 190 -23.41 8.85 16.11
CA ASN A 190 -24.29 9.36 17.17
C ASN A 190 -24.90 10.75 16.91
N ASN A 191 -24.66 11.34 15.74
CA ASN A 191 -25.19 12.65 15.35
C ASN A 191 -26.10 12.61 14.09
N GLN A 192 -26.75 11.47 13.82
CA GLN A 192 -27.81 11.36 12.81
C GLN A 192 -29.18 11.14 13.44
#